data_AF-A0A9E6VWF9-F1
#
_entry.id   AF-A0A9E6VWF9-F1
#
_cell.length_a   1.000
_cell.length_b   1.000
_cell.length_c   1.000
_cell.angle_alpha   90.00
_cell.angle_beta   90.00
_cell.angle_gamma   90.00
#
_symmetry.space_group_name_H-M   'P 1'
#
loop_
_entity.id
_entity.type
_entity.pdbx_description
1 polymer ?
#
loop_
_entity_poly.entity_id
_entity_poly.type
_entity_poly.pdbx_seq_one_letter_code
_entity_poly.pdbx_strand_id
1 'polypeptide(L)'
;MPQFLIMMCSLTTRSVFAAVLLLTGGVLFFSCGKKDIPSGTPNCIIKKIEEIKSQPVRDPAAKVYSYKYHGETVYYITSYCCDMYSELYDSNCNLLCYPDGGITGGGDGKCTDFFSERSHEKLVWKDTR
;
A
#
# COMPACT_ATOMS: atom_id res chain seq x y z
N MET A 1 19.11 -33.02 29.54
CA MET A 1 18.75 -33.29 28.13
C MET A 1 17.59 -32.37 27.77
N PRO A 2 17.63 -31.69 26.61
CA PRO A 2 18.38 -30.47 26.29
C PRO A 2 17.44 -29.25 26.20
N GLN A 3 17.78 -28.04 26.64
CA GLN A 3 18.73 -27.04 26.14
C GLN A 3 18.41 -26.46 24.74
N PHE A 4 17.99 -25.19 24.79
CA PHE A 4 17.92 -24.19 23.73
C PHE A 4 19.08 -24.29 22.73
N LEU A 5 18.74 -24.34 21.44
CA LEU A 5 19.69 -24.10 20.36
C LEU A 5 19.05 -23.15 19.35
N ILE A 6 19.35 -21.86 19.53
CA ILE A 6 19.57 -20.92 18.43
C ILE A 6 20.47 -21.63 17.42
N MET A 7 20.18 -21.58 16.13
CA MET A 7 21.16 -21.42 15.03
C MET A 7 20.60 -21.98 13.71
N MET A 8 20.86 -21.24 12.63
CA MET A 8 20.74 -21.59 11.21
C MET A 8 19.38 -21.33 10.53
N CYS A 9 19.15 -20.06 10.21
CA CYS A 9 18.70 -19.71 8.86
C CYS A 9 19.82 -20.16 7.91
N SER A 10 19.71 -21.40 7.42
CA SER A 10 20.68 -22.02 6.53
C SER A 10 20.55 -21.47 5.12
N LEU A 11 21.68 -20.96 4.61
CA LEU A 11 22.29 -21.29 3.31
C LEU A 11 21.45 -20.96 2.05
N THR A 12 21.94 -20.29 1.01
CA THR A 12 23.28 -20.27 0.42
C THR A 12 23.27 -19.23 -0.70
N THR A 13 24.32 -18.43 -0.86
CA THR A 13 25.21 -18.61 -2.02
C THR A 13 26.61 -18.09 -1.67
N ARG A 14 27.55 -19.04 -1.70
CA ARG A 14 29.00 -18.82 -1.71
C ARG A 14 29.34 -18.06 -3.01
N SER A 15 30.36 -17.22 -3.13
CA SER A 15 31.77 -17.58 -3.03
C SER A 15 32.61 -16.35 -3.41
N VAL A 16 33.85 -16.30 -2.90
CA VAL A 16 35.00 -15.49 -3.37
C VAL A 16 34.77 -13.98 -3.16
N PHE A 17 35.47 -13.25 -2.30
CA PHE A 17 36.90 -13.03 -2.19
C PHE A 17 37.20 -12.75 -0.72
N ALA A 18 37.94 -13.61 -0.01
CA ALA A 18 39.40 -13.52 0.05
C ALA A 18 39.89 -12.08 0.27
N ALA A 19 40.13 -11.76 1.55
CA ALA A 19 41.26 -10.97 2.02
C ALA A 19 41.86 -9.95 1.04
N VAL A 20 41.38 -8.71 1.06
CA VAL A 20 42.23 -7.53 0.84
C VAL A 20 41.71 -6.39 1.71
N LEU A 21 42.31 -6.26 2.89
CA LEU A 21 42.42 -4.98 3.59
C LEU A 21 43.25 -4.08 2.65
N LEU A 22 42.73 -2.95 2.16
CA LEU A 22 43.49 -1.73 1.79
C LEU A 22 42.57 -0.66 1.13
N LEU A 23 42.36 0.43 1.87
CA LEU A 23 42.32 1.83 1.41
C LEU A 23 41.70 2.11 0.02
N THR A 24 40.39 2.38 -0.05
CA THR A 24 39.78 3.46 -0.86
C THR A 24 38.27 3.48 -0.62
N GLY A 25 37.72 4.70 -0.52
CA GLY A 25 36.35 4.95 -0.07
C GLY A 25 35.27 4.36 -0.98
N GLY A 26 34.23 3.83 -0.35
CA GLY A 26 33.02 3.35 -1.01
C GLY A 26 31.97 3.03 0.04
N VAL A 27 31.38 4.08 0.63
CA VAL A 27 30.21 3.94 1.51
C VAL A 27 29.06 3.42 0.64
N LEU A 28 28.76 2.12 0.70
CA LEU A 28 27.59 1.56 0.05
C LEU A 28 26.36 1.99 0.86
N PHE A 29 25.79 3.14 0.46
CA PHE A 29 24.47 3.56 0.90
C PHE A 29 23.43 2.59 0.33
N PHE A 30 23.00 1.62 1.12
CA PHE A 30 21.73 0.92 0.88
C PHE A 30 20.59 1.90 1.15
N SER A 31 20.30 2.76 0.18
CA SER A 31 19.06 3.54 0.18
C SER A 31 17.92 2.59 -0.16
N CYS A 32 17.30 2.00 0.86
CA CYS A 32 16.05 1.27 0.72
C CYS A 32 14.95 2.32 0.53
N GLY A 33 14.67 2.69 -0.72
CA GLY A 33 13.62 3.64 -1.07
C GLY A 33 12.23 3.05 -0.86
N LYS A 34 11.78 2.92 0.39
CA LYS A 34 10.37 2.70 0.68
C LYS A 34 9.71 4.08 0.70
N LYS A 35 8.73 4.30 -0.19
CA LYS A 35 7.84 5.45 -0.05
C LYS A 35 6.99 5.19 1.18
N ASP A 36 7.19 6.02 2.19
CA ASP A 36 6.61 5.81 3.52
C ASP A 36 5.10 6.02 3.46
N ILE A 37 4.35 4.93 3.72
CA ILE A 37 2.92 5.02 4.02
C ILE A 37 2.80 5.74 5.38
N PRO A 38 1.95 6.78 5.52
CA PRO A 38 1.82 7.51 6.78
C PRO A 38 1.59 6.60 7.99
N SER A 39 2.31 6.89 9.07
CA SER A 39 2.13 6.20 10.34
C SER A 39 0.69 6.36 10.84
N GLY A 40 0.10 5.27 11.34
CA GLY A 40 -1.32 5.22 11.72
C GLY A 40 -2.29 4.79 10.62
N THR A 41 -1.81 4.51 9.41
CA THR A 41 -2.65 3.84 8.38
C THR A 41 -3.02 2.43 8.86
N PRO A 42 -4.31 2.03 8.83
CA PRO A 42 -4.74 0.71 9.26
C PRO A 42 -4.05 -0.42 8.48
N ASN A 43 -3.73 -1.51 9.17
CA ASN A 43 -3.01 -2.65 8.58
C ASN A 43 -3.71 -3.25 7.35
N CYS A 44 -5.04 -3.21 7.27
CA CYS A 44 -5.76 -3.68 6.08
C CYS A 44 -5.50 -2.81 4.85
N ILE A 45 -5.42 -1.49 5.02
CA ILE A 45 -5.12 -0.56 3.92
C ILE A 45 -3.68 -0.75 3.48
N ILE A 46 -2.75 -0.99 4.41
CA ILE A 46 -1.37 -1.38 4.09
C ILE A 46 -1.38 -2.69 3.28
N LYS A 47 -2.12 -3.71 3.71
CA LYS A 47 -2.24 -4.99 2.96
C LYS A 47 -2.79 -4.78 1.56
N LYS A 48 -3.83 -3.96 1.39
CA LYS A 48 -4.38 -3.59 0.07
C LYS A 48 -3.34 -2.94 -0.83
N ILE A 49 -2.52 -2.04 -0.28
CA ILE A 49 -1.41 -1.43 -1.01
C ILE A 49 -0.39 -2.50 -1.44
N GLU A 50 -0.01 -3.42 -0.56
CA GLU A 50 0.91 -4.52 -0.89
C GLU A 50 0.31 -5.49 -1.93
N GLU A 51 -0.99 -5.78 -1.86
CA GLU A 51 -1.71 -6.55 -2.87
C GLU A 51 -1.64 -5.86 -4.24
N ILE A 52 -1.90 -4.54 -4.31
CA ILE A 52 -1.75 -3.76 -5.55
C ILE A 52 -0.30 -3.79 -6.06
N LYS A 53 0.69 -3.69 -5.17
CA LYS A 53 2.12 -3.81 -5.53
C LYS A 53 2.50 -5.19 -6.06
N SER A 54 1.78 -6.24 -5.67
CA SER A 54 2.02 -7.60 -6.20
C SER A 54 1.42 -7.82 -7.58
N GLN A 55 0.53 -6.93 -8.02
CA GLN A 55 -0.11 -6.98 -9.33
C GLN A 55 0.70 -6.21 -10.40
N PRO A 56 0.42 -6.47 -11.70
CA PRO A 56 0.94 -5.66 -12.80
C PRO A 56 0.68 -4.16 -12.59
N VAL A 57 1.61 -3.33 -13.08
CA VAL A 57 1.47 -1.88 -13.03
C VAL A 57 0.20 -1.46 -13.77
N ARG A 58 -0.56 -0.56 -13.15
CA ARG A 58 -1.85 -0.06 -13.64
C ARG A 58 -1.66 1.30 -14.29
N ASP A 59 -2.43 1.56 -15.34
CA ASP A 59 -2.60 2.90 -15.93
C ASP A 59 -4.11 3.20 -16.04
N PRO A 60 -4.66 4.18 -15.28
CA PRO A 60 -3.98 5.05 -14.33
C PRO A 60 -3.38 4.34 -13.12
N ALA A 61 -2.29 4.91 -12.60
CA ALA A 61 -1.63 4.45 -11.39
C ALA A 61 -2.58 4.49 -10.17
N ALA A 62 -2.58 3.40 -9.39
CA ALA A 62 -3.41 3.29 -8.20
C ALA A 62 -3.05 4.36 -7.16
N LYS A 63 -4.08 4.91 -6.51
CA LYS A 63 -3.94 5.84 -5.40
C LYS A 63 -4.84 5.41 -4.26
N VAL A 64 -4.38 5.68 -3.04
CA VAL A 64 -5.14 5.54 -1.81
C VAL A 64 -5.19 6.91 -1.16
N TYR A 65 -6.41 7.36 -0.89
CA TYR A 65 -6.69 8.61 -0.20
C TYR A 65 -7.38 8.31 1.13
N SER A 66 -7.19 9.19 2.10
CA SER A 66 -8.03 9.25 3.29
C SER A 66 -8.86 10.52 3.27
N TYR A 67 -10.08 10.41 3.79
CA TYR A 67 -11.03 11.51 3.90
C TYR A 67 -11.71 11.48 5.27
N LYS A 68 -12.30 12.62 5.64
CA LYS A 68 -13.39 12.67 6.60
C LYS A 68 -14.73 12.56 5.88
N TYR A 69 -15.55 11.61 6.30
CA TYR A 69 -16.86 11.33 5.73
C TYR A 69 -17.80 10.90 6.86
N HIS A 70 -18.93 11.60 7.01
CA HIS A 70 -19.86 11.41 8.14
C HIS A 70 -19.19 11.41 9.53
N GLY A 71 -18.15 12.25 9.70
CA GLY A 71 -17.35 12.35 10.94
C GLY A 71 -16.25 11.29 11.10
N GLU A 72 -16.30 10.22 10.32
CA GLU A 72 -15.34 9.12 10.38
C GLU A 72 -14.18 9.30 9.41
N THR A 73 -13.06 8.63 9.68
CA THR A 73 -11.95 8.53 8.72
C THR A 73 -12.20 7.32 7.82
N VAL A 74 -12.25 7.57 6.51
CA VAL A 74 -12.43 6.55 5.49
C VAL A 74 -11.27 6.55 4.49
N TYR A 75 -11.06 5.43 3.83
CA TYR A 75 -9.98 5.19 2.88
C TYR A 75 -10.56 4.80 1.51
N TYR A 76 -10.29 5.65 0.52
CA TYR A 76 -10.75 5.48 -0.85
C TYR A 76 -9.59 4.98 -1.73
N ILE A 77 -9.82 3.84 -2.40
CA ILE A 77 -8.85 3.20 -3.29
C ILE A 77 -9.36 3.36 -4.73
N THR A 78 -8.60 4.05 -5.57
CA THR A 78 -9.00 4.31 -6.97
C THR A 78 -9.04 3.01 -7.78
N SER A 79 -10.04 2.88 -8.64
CA SER A 79 -10.06 1.82 -9.66
C SER A 79 -9.02 2.08 -10.75
N TYR A 80 -8.69 1.05 -11.51
CA TYR A 80 -7.76 1.16 -12.64
C TYR A 80 -8.47 1.45 -13.98
N CYS A 81 -9.79 1.34 -14.05
CA CYS A 81 -10.56 1.56 -15.27
C CYS A 81 -12.01 1.90 -14.92
N CYS A 82 -12.68 2.65 -15.79
CA CYS A 82 -14.03 3.17 -15.63
C CYS A 82 -15.09 2.11 -15.31
N ASP A 83 -14.95 0.90 -15.83
CA ASP A 83 -15.93 -0.18 -15.61
C ASP A 83 -15.68 -0.98 -14.33
N MET A 84 -14.62 -0.62 -13.60
CA MET A 84 -14.23 -1.25 -12.34
C MET A 84 -14.55 -0.32 -11.19
N TYR A 85 -15.08 -0.89 -10.12
CA TYR A 85 -15.41 -0.14 -8.92
C TYR A 85 -14.15 0.36 -8.19
N SER A 86 -14.22 1.58 -7.66
CA SER A 86 -13.36 2.00 -6.56
C SER A 86 -13.87 1.43 -5.25
N GLU A 87 -12.99 1.28 -4.26
CA GLU A 87 -13.36 0.73 -2.95
C GLU A 87 -13.29 1.81 -1.87
N LEU A 88 -14.31 1.88 -1.01
CA LEU A 88 -14.33 2.76 0.17
C LEU A 88 -14.34 1.93 1.46
N TYR A 89 -13.30 2.07 2.27
CA TYR A 89 -13.15 1.37 3.54
C TYR A 89 -13.26 2.31 4.74
N ASP A 90 -13.80 1.84 5.86
CA ASP A 90 -13.65 2.53 7.15
C ASP A 90 -12.29 2.25 7.81
N SER A 91 -12.06 2.86 8.98
CA SER A 91 -10.83 2.64 9.77
C SER A 91 -10.75 1.25 10.44
N ASN A 92 -11.88 0.55 10.52
CA ASN A 92 -12.00 -0.81 11.07
C ASN A 92 -11.88 -1.88 9.99
N CYS A 93 -11.54 -1.51 8.75
CA CYS A 93 -11.35 -2.39 7.61
C CYS A 93 -12.63 -2.99 7.03
N ASN A 94 -13.78 -2.38 7.28
CA ASN A 94 -15.03 -2.77 6.62
C ASN A 94 -15.12 -2.07 5.25
N LEU A 95 -15.43 -2.82 4.21
CA LEU A 95 -15.81 -2.26 2.92
C LEU A 95 -17.21 -1.64 3.06
N LEU A 96 -17.29 -0.32 2.99
CA LEU A 96 -18.55 0.40 3.11
C LEU A 96 -19.38 0.31 1.82
N CYS A 97 -18.74 0.57 0.68
CA CYS A 97 -19.41 0.70 -0.61
C CYS A 97 -18.40 0.84 -1.76
N TYR A 98 -18.96 0.93 -2.97
CA TYR A 98 -18.26 1.28 -4.19
C TYR A 98 -18.79 2.63 -4.67
N PRO A 99 -18.11 3.76 -4.38
CA PRO A 99 -18.69 5.08 -4.60
C PRO A 99 -18.70 5.51 -6.08
N ASP A 100 -17.80 4.97 -6.92
CA ASP A 100 -17.77 5.21 -8.36
C ASP A 100 -17.38 3.95 -9.15
N GLY A 101 -17.35 4.09 -10.47
CA GLY A 101 -16.97 3.03 -11.40
C GLY A 101 -18.16 2.15 -11.78
N GLY A 102 -17.86 0.98 -12.36
CA GLY A 102 -18.87 0.12 -12.95
C GLY A 102 -19.40 0.67 -14.28
N ILE A 103 -20.27 -0.09 -14.95
CA ILE A 103 -20.77 0.24 -16.30
C ILE A 103 -21.42 1.64 -16.37
N THR A 104 -22.08 2.06 -15.29
CA THR A 104 -22.74 3.37 -15.21
C THR A 104 -21.81 4.49 -14.72
N GLY A 105 -20.65 4.14 -14.16
CA GLY A 105 -19.75 5.06 -13.45
C GLY A 105 -20.22 5.45 -12.05
N GLY A 106 -21.43 5.06 -11.63
CA GLY A 106 -22.06 5.48 -10.37
C GLY A 106 -21.81 4.56 -9.19
N GLY A 107 -20.95 3.54 -9.33
CA GLY A 107 -20.68 2.61 -8.26
C GLY A 107 -21.85 1.66 -7.95
N ASP A 108 -21.96 1.22 -6.69
CA ASP A 108 -23.01 0.29 -6.23
C ASP A 108 -24.25 0.99 -5.66
N GLY A 109 -24.31 2.32 -5.72
CA GLY A 109 -25.45 3.12 -5.26
C GLY A 109 -25.60 3.24 -3.74
N LYS A 110 -24.64 2.77 -2.92
CA LYS A 110 -24.73 2.87 -1.45
C LYS A 110 -24.16 4.16 -0.87
N CYS A 111 -23.18 4.77 -1.53
CA CYS A 111 -22.51 5.99 -1.08
C CYS A 111 -22.60 7.10 -2.14
N THR A 112 -23.83 7.45 -2.52
CA THR A 112 -24.11 8.40 -3.61
C THR A 112 -23.70 9.84 -3.29
N ASP A 113 -23.57 10.16 -2.00
CA ASP A 113 -23.17 11.45 -1.43
C ASP A 113 -21.67 11.53 -1.11
N PHE A 114 -20.90 10.45 -1.28
CA PHE A 114 -19.48 10.41 -0.88
C PHE A 114 -18.66 11.56 -1.49
N PHE A 115 -18.83 11.84 -2.78
CA PHE A 115 -18.05 12.87 -3.45
C PHE A 115 -18.44 14.30 -3.07
N SER A 116 -19.69 14.52 -2.62
CA SER A 116 -20.16 15.83 -2.16
C SER A 116 -19.87 16.09 -0.68
N GLU A 117 -19.88 15.06 0.16
CA GLU A 117 -19.76 15.18 1.62
C GLU A 117 -18.34 14.93 2.16
N ARG A 118 -17.48 14.27 1.38
CA ARG A 118 -16.09 14.00 1.81
C ARG A 118 -15.30 15.31 1.98
N SER A 119 -14.44 15.34 2.99
CA SER A 119 -13.55 16.46 3.28
C SER A 119 -12.18 15.97 3.74
N HIS A 120 -11.26 16.90 4.01
CA HIS A 120 -9.92 16.60 4.55
C HIS A 120 -9.15 15.56 3.74
N GLU A 121 -9.17 15.70 2.40
CA GLU A 121 -8.42 14.81 1.51
C GLU A 121 -6.94 14.75 1.90
N LYS A 122 -6.42 13.54 2.05
CA LYS A 122 -5.00 13.28 2.23
C LYS A 122 -4.59 12.10 1.38
N LEU A 123 -3.57 12.29 0.55
CA LEU A 123 -2.94 11.19 -0.17
C LEU A 123 -2.19 10.29 0.83
N VAL A 124 -2.62 9.04 0.94
CA VAL A 124 -1.97 8.03 1.79
C VAL A 124 -0.86 7.33 1.01
N TRP A 125 -1.15 6.96 -0.24
CA TRP A 125 -0.19 6.29 -1.09
C TRP A 125 -0.55 6.48 -2.58
N LYS A 126 0.46 6.49 -3.44
CA LYS A 126 0.34 6.45 -4.89
C LYS A 126 1.34 5.44 -5.42
N ASP A 127 0.92 4.57 -6.33
CA ASP A 127 1.82 3.69 -7.05
C ASP A 127 2.74 4.52 -7.95
N THR A 128 4.05 4.25 -7.87
CA THR A 128 5.06 5.00 -8.60
C THR A 128 6.02 4.11 -9.37
N ARG A 129 5.66 2.83 -9.52
CA ARG A 129 6.37 1.88 -10.36
C ARG A 129 6.15 2.18 -11.83
#